data_AF-A0A145X2G2-F1
#
_entry.id   AF-A0A145X2G2-F1
#
_cell.length_a   1.000
_cell.length_b   1.000
_cell.length_c   1.000
_cell.angle_alpha   90.00
_cell.angle_beta   90.00
_cell.angle_gamma   90.00
#
_symmetry.space_group_name_H-M   'P 1'
#
loop_
_entity.id
_entity.type
_entity.pdbx_description
1 polymer ?
#
loop_
_entity_poly.entity_id
_entity_poly.type
_entity_poly.pdbx_seq_one_letter_code
_entity_poly.pdbx_strand_id
1 'polypeptide(L)'
;MIFGLSSMIGVWVTGVFIDRLLARLVILNLSMFALAILMFAYFQNHPVLIILAIFIWGFSVGSSPVLLQTACANAAGANADIAQSILVTMWNFGLAAGGITGGLLLQQYGASSFPWAMLGFVLLALSLLQFSRRFLFVKEAY
;
A
#
# COMPACT_ATOMS: atom_id res chain seq x y z
N MET A 1 -14.05 -9.09 -10.79
CA MET A 1 -13.61 -8.47 -12.06
C MET A 1 -13.19 -7.01 -11.88
N ILE A 2 -14.01 -6.17 -11.22
CA ILE A 2 -13.71 -4.73 -11.00
C ILE A 2 -12.34 -4.53 -10.34
N PHE A 3 -12.07 -5.26 -9.25
CA PHE A 3 -10.77 -5.23 -8.58
C PHE A 3 -9.61 -5.47 -9.56
N GLY A 4 -9.64 -6.59 -10.29
CA GLY A 4 -8.57 -6.94 -11.24
C GLY A 4 -8.35 -5.88 -12.34
N LEU A 5 -9.43 -5.37 -12.94
CA LEU A 5 -9.34 -4.29 -13.94
C LEU A 5 -8.75 -3.02 -13.33
N SER A 6 -9.20 -2.63 -12.14
CA SER A 6 -8.65 -1.46 -11.44
C SER A 6 -7.18 -1.63 -11.08
N SER A 7 -6.74 -2.84 -10.71
CA SER A 7 -5.33 -3.15 -10.44
C SER A 7 -4.49 -3.04 -11.71
N MET A 8 -4.98 -3.52 -12.85
CA MET A 8 -4.28 -3.37 -14.14
C MET A 8 -4.11 -1.89 -14.51
N ILE A 9 -5.18 -1.10 -14.33
CA ILE A 9 -5.13 0.36 -14.54
C ILE A 9 -4.13 1.00 -13.57
N GLY A 10 -4.14 0.59 -12.30
CA GLY A 10 -3.22 1.07 -11.28
C GLY A 10 -1.75 0.84 -11.64
N VAL A 11 -1.41 -0.38 -12.03
CA VAL A 11 -0.06 -0.73 -12.49
C VAL A 11 0.34 0.11 -13.70
N TRP A 12 -0.54 0.24 -14.69
CA TRP A 12 -0.26 1.00 -15.90
C TRP A 12 -0.05 2.49 -15.63
N VAL A 13 -1.00 3.14 -14.93
CA VAL A 13 -0.91 4.55 -14.55
C VAL A 13 0.35 4.80 -13.73
N THR A 14 0.60 3.96 -12.72
CA THR A 14 1.78 4.08 -11.88
C THR A 14 3.05 3.98 -12.71
N GLY A 15 3.18 2.97 -13.58
CA GLY A 15 4.35 2.79 -14.43
C GLY A 15 4.63 3.98 -15.35
N VAL A 16 3.60 4.67 -15.85
CA VAL A 16 3.76 5.88 -16.68
C VAL A 16 4.33 7.07 -15.90
N PHE A 17 3.95 7.21 -14.62
CA PHE A 17 4.31 8.39 -13.81
C PHE A 17 5.44 8.15 -12.81
N ILE A 18 5.94 6.90 -12.69
CA ILE A 18 6.82 6.50 -11.60
C ILE A 18 8.14 7.26 -11.58
N ASP A 19 8.77 7.45 -12.74
CA ASP A 19 10.10 8.06 -12.83
C ASP A 19 10.11 9.54 -12.38
N ARG A 20 8.99 10.24 -12.51
CA ARG A 20 8.89 11.68 -12.21
C ARG A 20 8.27 11.98 -10.85
N LEU A 21 7.38 11.11 -10.37
CA LEU A 21 6.49 11.41 -9.24
C LEU A 21 6.51 10.34 -8.14
N LEU A 22 7.50 9.44 -8.11
CA LEU A 22 7.59 8.31 -7.18
C LEU A 22 7.16 8.64 -5.75
N ALA A 23 7.79 9.63 -5.11
CA ALA A 23 7.49 9.97 -3.72
C ALA A 23 6.05 10.50 -3.53
N ARG A 24 5.48 11.18 -4.52
CA ARG A 24 4.06 11.63 -4.49
C ARG A 24 3.11 10.46 -4.72
N LEU A 25 3.45 9.55 -5.64
CA LEU A 25 2.64 8.37 -5.94
C LEU A 25 2.57 7.41 -4.75
N VAL A 26 3.65 7.22 -3.99
CA VAL A 26 3.63 6.38 -2.76
C VAL A 26 2.63 6.95 -1.74
N ILE A 27 2.65 8.27 -1.50
CA ILE A 27 1.71 8.93 -0.58
C ILE A 27 0.28 8.85 -1.10
N LEU A 28 0.08 9.13 -2.39
CA LEU A 28 -1.24 9.06 -3.02
C LEU A 28 -1.81 7.65 -2.93
N ASN A 29 -1.00 6.64 -3.20
CA ASN A 29 -1.37 5.23 -3.12
C ASN A 29 -1.80 4.84 -1.71
N LEU A 30 -1.00 5.16 -0.68
CA LEU A 30 -1.38 4.90 0.72
C LEU A 30 -2.63 5.66 1.14
N SER A 31 -2.81 6.89 0.67
CA SER A 31 -4.00 7.70 0.95
C SER A 31 -5.26 7.12 0.29
N MET A 32 -5.15 6.65 -0.95
CA MET A 32 -6.22 5.93 -1.66
C MET A 32 -6.59 4.64 -0.93
N PHE A 33 -5.59 3.89 -0.45
CA PHE A 33 -5.83 2.68 0.33
C PHE A 33 -6.55 2.96 1.65
N ALA A 34 -6.13 3.99 2.39
CA ALA A 34 -6.80 4.44 3.61
C ALA A 34 -8.26 4.86 3.33
N LEU A 35 -8.49 5.60 2.24
CA LEU A 35 -9.83 5.99 1.81
C LEU A 35 -10.71 4.78 1.52
N ALA A 36 -10.19 3.79 0.79
CA ALA A 36 -10.95 2.58 0.49
C ALA A 36 -11.34 1.80 1.77
N ILE A 37 -10.43 1.72 2.75
CA ILE A 37 -10.72 1.10 4.05
C ILE A 37 -11.82 1.85 4.79
N LEU A 38 -11.76 3.19 4.84
CA LEU A 38 -12.82 4.00 5.44
C LEU A 38 -14.16 3.76 4.75
N MET A 39 -14.16 3.65 3.43
CA MET A 39 -15.39 3.35 2.69
C MET A 39 -15.95 1.96 3.05
N PHE A 40 -15.09 0.94 3.20
CA PHE A 40 -15.51 -0.38 3.68
C PHE A 40 -16.02 -0.36 5.14
N ALA A 41 -15.51 0.53 5.98
CA ALA A 41 -15.97 0.67 7.36
C ALA A 41 -17.37 1.28 7.44
N TYR A 42 -17.64 2.36 6.69
CA TYR A 42 -18.86 3.17 6.86
C TYR A 42 -19.99 2.85 5.86
N PHE A 43 -19.68 2.35 4.67
CA PHE A 43 -20.66 2.24 3.57
C PHE A 43 -21.09 0.81 3.24
N GLN A 44 -21.06 -0.10 4.23
CA GLN A 44 -21.40 -1.52 4.08
C GLN A 44 -22.81 -1.79 3.53
N ASN A 45 -23.72 -0.81 3.66
CA ASN A 45 -25.11 -0.91 3.20
C ASN A 45 -25.38 -0.17 1.88
N HIS A 46 -24.36 0.43 1.24
CA HIS A 46 -24.51 1.20 0.01
C HIS A 46 -23.76 0.52 -1.15
N PRO A 47 -24.45 -0.26 -2.00
CA PRO A 47 -23.81 -1.07 -3.06
C PRO A 47 -22.88 -0.28 -3.98
N VAL A 48 -23.29 0.93 -4.37
CA VAL A 48 -22.52 1.80 -5.26
C VAL A 48 -21.20 2.24 -4.63
N LEU A 49 -21.23 2.61 -3.33
CA LEU A 49 -20.04 3.06 -2.62
C LEU A 49 -19.06 1.90 -2.35
N ILE A 50 -19.57 0.69 -2.12
CA ILE A 50 -18.72 -0.50 -2.00
C ILE A 50 -18.02 -0.82 -3.33
N ILE A 51 -18.73 -0.71 -4.46
CA ILE A 51 -18.12 -0.92 -5.78
C ILE A 51 -16.99 0.09 -6.02
N LEU A 52 -17.22 1.36 -5.67
CA LEU A 52 -16.20 2.40 -5.75
C LEU A 52 -15.01 2.11 -4.81
N ALA A 53 -15.28 1.66 -3.58
CA ALA A 53 -14.24 1.25 -2.64
C ALA A 53 -13.39 0.10 -3.17
N ILE A 54 -14.02 -0.93 -3.78
CA ILE A 54 -13.33 -2.05 -4.43
C ILE A 54 -12.43 -1.56 -5.58
N PHE A 55 -12.90 -0.59 -6.36
CA PHE A 55 -12.11 0.00 -7.44
C PHE A 55 -10.88 0.75 -6.92
N ILE A 56 -11.06 1.63 -5.92
CA ILE A 56 -9.94 2.39 -5.32
C ILE A 56 -8.95 1.44 -4.64
N TRP A 57 -9.48 0.45 -3.91
CA TRP A 57 -8.69 -0.59 -3.27
C TRP A 57 -7.87 -1.38 -4.30
N GLY A 58 -8.49 -1.83 -5.39
CA GLY A 58 -7.79 -2.59 -6.43
C GLY A 58 -6.75 -1.78 -7.18
N PHE A 59 -7.03 -0.51 -7.50
CA PHE A 59 -6.03 0.41 -8.05
C PHE A 59 -4.82 0.52 -7.13
N SER A 60 -5.06 0.72 -5.84
CA SER A 60 -3.98 0.90 -4.86
C SER A 60 -3.17 -0.38 -4.64
N VAL A 61 -3.83 -1.52 -4.43
CA VAL A 61 -3.16 -2.81 -4.25
C VAL A 61 -2.34 -3.16 -5.47
N GLY A 62 -2.86 -2.94 -6.69
CA GLY A 62 -2.15 -3.21 -7.93
C GLY A 62 -0.88 -2.37 -8.08
N SER A 63 -0.94 -1.09 -7.71
CA SER A 63 0.18 -0.14 -7.83
C SER A 63 1.28 -0.34 -6.79
N SER A 64 0.93 -0.89 -5.63
CA SER A 64 1.81 -0.95 -4.44
C SER A 64 3.14 -1.68 -4.67
N PRO A 65 3.18 -2.88 -5.28
CA PRO A 65 4.45 -3.59 -5.51
C PRO A 65 5.42 -2.81 -6.41
N VAL A 66 4.90 -2.18 -7.46
CA VAL A 66 5.71 -1.40 -8.41
C VAL A 66 6.33 -0.19 -7.71
N LEU A 67 5.51 0.54 -6.93
CA LEU A 67 5.99 1.68 -6.16
C LEU A 67 7.05 1.29 -5.13
N LEU A 68 6.83 0.20 -4.38
CA LEU A 68 7.77 -0.26 -3.37
C LEU A 68 9.08 -0.76 -3.99
N GLN A 69 9.01 -1.56 -5.05
CA GLN A 69 10.18 -2.07 -5.75
C GLN A 69 11.04 -0.94 -6.31
N THR A 70 10.44 0.06 -6.98
CA THR A 70 11.19 1.20 -7.52
C THR A 70 11.75 2.10 -6.42
N ALA A 71 11.00 2.34 -5.34
CA ALA A 71 11.49 3.11 -4.19
C ALA A 71 12.68 2.44 -3.50
N CYS A 72 12.61 1.13 -3.28
CA CYS A 72 13.71 0.36 -2.69
C CYS A 72 14.94 0.32 -3.61
N ALA A 73 14.74 0.09 -4.91
CA ALA A 73 15.83 0.08 -5.88
C ALA A 73 16.54 1.45 -5.95
N ASN A 74 15.78 2.54 -6.06
CA ASN A 74 16.34 3.89 -6.13
C ASN A 74 17.09 4.27 -4.83
N ALA A 75 16.56 3.88 -3.67
CA ALA A 75 17.22 4.15 -2.39
C ALA A 75 18.52 3.35 -2.19
N ALA A 76 18.64 2.16 -2.81
CA ALA A 76 19.80 1.29 -2.66
C ALA A 76 20.89 1.52 -3.72
N GLY A 77 20.57 2.15 -4.85
CA GLY A 77 21.52 2.46 -5.92
C GLY A 77 22.23 1.21 -6.44
N ALA A 78 23.56 1.17 -6.32
CA ALA A 78 24.38 0.03 -6.74
C ALA A 78 24.02 -1.31 -6.05
N ASN A 79 23.35 -1.26 -4.90
CA ASN A 79 22.94 -2.45 -4.14
C ASN A 79 21.47 -2.83 -4.38
N ALA A 80 20.87 -2.44 -5.51
CA ALA A 80 19.47 -2.71 -5.82
C ALA A 80 19.10 -4.19 -5.72
N ASP A 81 19.94 -5.11 -6.19
CA ASP A 81 19.68 -6.56 -6.14
C ASP A 81 19.56 -7.07 -4.69
N ILE A 82 20.38 -6.54 -3.77
CA ILE A 82 20.30 -6.87 -2.34
C ILE A 82 19.00 -6.31 -1.75
N ALA A 83 18.65 -5.07 -2.08
CA ALA A 83 17.42 -4.44 -1.59
C ALA A 83 16.17 -5.18 -2.08
N GLN A 84 16.15 -5.67 -3.33
CA GLN A 84 15.05 -6.49 -3.84
C GLN A 84 14.94 -7.83 -3.10
N SER A 85 16.07 -8.47 -2.80
CA SER A 85 16.07 -9.69 -1.98
C SER A 85 15.44 -9.45 -0.60
N ILE A 86 15.86 -8.37 0.09
CA ILE A 86 15.28 -7.97 1.37
C ILE A 86 13.78 -7.66 1.24
N LEU A 87 13.38 -6.96 0.17
CA LEU A 87 11.97 -6.63 -0.08
C LEU A 87 11.11 -7.90 -0.21
N VAL A 88 11.58 -8.91 -0.94
CA VAL A 88 10.87 -10.20 -1.07
C VAL A 88 10.78 -10.90 0.27
N THR A 89 11.84 -10.90 1.08
CA THR A 89 11.81 -11.47 2.44
C THR A 89 10.79 -10.74 3.31
N MET A 90 10.81 -9.41 3.31
CA MET A 90 9.88 -8.58 4.07
C MET A 90 8.43 -8.75 3.60
N TRP A 91 8.21 -8.95 2.30
CA TRP A 91 6.89 -9.25 1.75
C TRP A 91 6.35 -10.57 2.28
N ASN A 92 7.16 -11.64 2.26
CA ASN A 92 6.78 -12.94 2.81
C ASN A 92 6.53 -12.86 4.32
N PHE A 93 7.39 -12.15 5.05
CA PHE A 93 7.20 -11.91 6.47
C PHE A 93 5.89 -11.16 6.75
N GLY A 94 5.59 -10.11 5.99
CA GLY A 94 4.36 -9.34 6.09
C GLY A 94 3.12 -10.19 5.82
N LEU A 95 3.15 -11.06 4.81
CA LEU A 95 2.05 -12.00 4.53
C LEU A 95 1.87 -13.02 5.67
N ALA A 96 2.95 -13.57 6.22
CA ALA A 96 2.90 -14.51 7.34
C ALA A 96 2.34 -13.83 8.62
N ALA A 97 2.89 -12.67 8.99
CA ALA A 97 2.42 -11.90 10.13
C ALA A 97 0.97 -11.43 9.95
N GLY A 98 0.60 -11.01 8.74
CA GLY A 98 -0.77 -10.63 8.36
C GLY A 98 -1.75 -11.80 8.48
N GLY A 99 -1.35 -13.00 8.06
CA GLY A 99 -2.16 -14.21 8.20
C GLY A 99 -2.41 -14.58 9.66
N ILE A 100 -1.37 -14.55 10.50
CA ILE A 100 -1.49 -14.83 11.94
C ILE A 100 -2.37 -13.79 12.64
N THR A 101 -2.07 -12.50 12.43
CA THR A 101 -2.83 -11.40 13.07
C THR A 101 -4.27 -11.34 12.57
N GLY A 102 -4.51 -11.54 11.27
CA GLY A 102 -5.84 -11.61 10.68
C GLY A 102 -6.65 -12.81 11.18
N GLY A 103 -6.02 -13.97 11.35
CA GLY A 103 -6.65 -15.16 11.93
C GLY A 103 -7.09 -14.95 13.38
N LEU A 104 -6.21 -14.37 14.20
CA LEU A 104 -6.53 -14.02 15.60
C LEU A 104 -7.64 -12.98 15.70
N LEU A 105 -7.58 -11.93 14.87
CA LEU A 105 -8.62 -10.89 14.82
C LEU A 105 -9.97 -11.48 14.43
N LEU A 106 -10.00 -12.36 13.43
CA LEU A 106 -11.23 -13.03 12.99
C LEU A 106 -11.81 -13.91 14.08
N GLN A 107 -10.96 -14.68 14.79
CA GLN A 107 -11.41 -15.60 15.83
C GLN A 107 -11.96 -14.86 17.07
N GLN A 108 -11.34 -13.75 17.47
CA GLN A 108 -11.71 -13.04 18.71
C GLN A 108 -12.76 -11.94 18.51
N TYR A 109 -12.67 -11.19 17.42
CA TYR A 109 -13.46 -9.97 17.20
C TYR A 109 -14.32 -10.01 15.92
N GLY A 110 -14.22 -11.07 15.12
CA GLY A 110 -14.98 -11.22 13.89
C GLY A 110 -14.53 -10.28 12.75
N ALA A 111 -15.28 -10.31 11.65
CA ALA A 111 -14.93 -9.59 10.42
C ALA A 111 -15.03 -8.05 10.52
N SER A 112 -15.78 -7.52 11.49
CA SER A 112 -15.95 -6.08 11.68
C SER A 112 -14.68 -5.38 12.20
N SER A 113 -13.71 -6.15 12.72
CA SER A 113 -12.43 -5.62 13.22
C SER A 113 -11.44 -5.28 12.10
N PHE A 114 -11.58 -5.88 10.91
CA PHE A 114 -10.63 -5.76 9.81
C PHE A 114 -10.44 -4.32 9.30
N PRO A 115 -11.49 -3.53 9.01
CA PRO A 115 -11.29 -2.17 8.53
C PRO A 115 -10.47 -1.32 9.52
N TRP A 116 -10.72 -1.46 10.82
CA TRP A 116 -10.01 -0.70 11.86
C TRP A 116 -8.56 -1.13 12.01
N ALA A 117 -8.29 -2.44 12.01
CA ALA A 117 -6.93 -2.97 12.07
C ALA A 117 -6.12 -2.54 10.83
N MET A 118 -6.70 -2.68 9.63
CA MET A 118 -6.07 -2.24 8.39
C MET A 118 -5.79 -0.74 8.38
N LEU A 119 -6.73 0.09 8.86
CA LEU A 119 -6.52 1.52 8.98
C LEU A 119 -5.34 1.84 9.90
N GLY A 120 -5.22 1.14 11.04
CA GLY A 120 -4.08 1.25 11.95
C GLY A 120 -2.74 0.96 11.27
N PHE A 121 -2.64 -0.15 10.53
CA PHE A 121 -1.43 -0.49 9.77
C PHE A 121 -1.08 0.54 8.70
N VAL A 122 -2.08 1.10 8.02
CA VAL A 122 -1.88 2.09 6.97
C VAL A 122 -1.44 3.44 7.53
N LEU A 123 -2.00 3.85 8.66
CA LEU A 123 -1.54 5.04 9.39
C LEU A 123 -0.12 4.87 9.90
N LEU A 124 0.24 3.67 10.38
CA LEU A 124 1.62 3.34 10.75
C LEU A 124 2.56 3.40 9.54
N ALA A 125 2.16 2.86 8.39
CA ALA A 125 2.96 2.95 7.17
C ALA A 125 3.15 4.40 6.70
N LEU A 126 2.09 5.22 6.77
CA LEU A 126 2.14 6.65 6.45
C LEU A 126 3.06 7.42 7.41
N SER A 127 3.01 7.15 8.71
CA SER A 127 3.86 7.82 9.70
C SER A 127 5.33 7.44 9.53
N LEU A 128 5.63 6.16 9.30
CA LEU A 128 6.97 5.68 8.97
C LEU A 128 7.50 6.31 7.69
N LEU A 129 6.66 6.45 6.66
CA LEU A 129 7.04 7.10 5.41
C LEU A 129 7.33 8.59 5.62
N GLN A 130 6.51 9.30 6.40
CA GLN A 130 6.78 10.71 6.71
C GLN A 130 8.07 10.88 7.50
N PHE A 131 8.33 9.99 8.45
CA PHE A 131 9.58 9.97 9.20
C PHE A 131 10.76 9.71 8.28
N SER A 132 10.68 8.68 7.43
CA SER A 132 11.75 8.32 6.50
C SER A 132 12.04 9.43 5.48
N ARG A 133 11.02 10.16 4.99
CA ARG A 133 11.23 11.32 4.12
C ARG A 133 12.07 12.41 4.76
N ARG A 134 11.96 12.58 6.08
CA ARG A 134 12.78 13.53 6.85
C ARG A 134 14.25 13.12 6.92
N PHE A 135 14.57 11.85 6.73
CA PHE A 135 15.95 11.32 6.74
C PHE A 135 16.53 11.03 5.35
N LEU A 136 15.70 10.65 4.35
CA LEU A 136 16.17 10.15 3.04
C LEU A 136 16.12 11.18 1.91
N PHE A 137 15.24 12.20 1.93
CA PHE A 137 15.13 13.18 0.84
C PHE A 137 15.79 14.54 1.12
N VAL A 138 16.58 14.65 2.21
CA VAL A 138 17.33 15.88 2.55
C VAL A 138 18.77 15.84 2.00
N LYS A 139 19.16 14.81 1.25
CA LYS A 139 20.57 14.60 0.84
C LYS A 139 20.78 14.42 -0.66
N GLU A 140 20.21 15.30 -1.48
CA GLU A 140 20.70 15.56 -2.85
C GLU A 140 20.62 17.06 -3.14
N ALA A 141 21.51 17.81 -2.51
CA ALA A 141 21.86 19.15 -2.95
C ALA A 141 23.33 19.35 -2.62
N TYR A 142 24.24 18.76 -3.40
CA TYR A 142 25.60 19.23 -3.69
C TYR A 142 26.19 18.39 -4.83
#